data_AF-A0A432Q500-F1
#
_entry.id   AF-A0A432Q500-F1
#
_cell.length_a   1.000
_cell.length_b   1.000
_cell.length_c   1.000
_cell.angle_alpha   90.00
_cell.angle_beta   90.00
_cell.angle_gamma   90.00
#
_symmetry.space_group_name_H-M   'P 1'
#
loop_
_entity.id
_entity.type
_entity.pdbx_description
1 polymer ?
#
loop_
_entity_poly.entity_id
_entity_poly.type
_entity_poly.pdbx_seq_one_letter_code
_entity_poly.pdbx_strand_id
1 'polypeptide(L)'
;MIPGNIKREHIIKAIEETRKNGIPKSRKKFLLEVNGEYYPPKYVISLANKYVNGEILDPTKFNGGKETNGFLRKLGFNVVSVSVKEEKATESPKMKKERKFPNTHKGERCPRCKETIKRLLEKIYGKVEGNYKFNVGTRPENFKGRPYYNKLREIYEALKSYRGFKEFVKAKTPPN
;
A
#
# COMPACT_ATOMS: atom_id res chain seq x y z
N MET A 1 4.21 14.56 -6.31
CA MET A 1 5.66 14.52 -6.52
C MET A 1 6.30 15.52 -5.57
N ILE A 2 7.52 15.25 -5.06
CA ILE A 2 8.24 16.21 -4.23
C ILE A 2 8.71 17.40 -5.09
N PRO A 3 8.39 18.66 -4.71
CA PRO A 3 8.86 19.84 -5.44
C PRO A 3 10.39 19.94 -5.48
N GLY A 4 10.96 20.18 -6.67
CA GLY A 4 12.41 20.26 -6.88
C GLY A 4 13.08 21.52 -6.33
N ASN A 5 12.29 22.51 -5.89
CA ASN A 5 12.78 23.74 -5.26
C ASN A 5 13.14 23.55 -3.78
N ILE A 6 12.84 22.40 -3.17
CA ILE A 6 13.24 22.08 -1.80
C ILE A 6 14.74 21.75 -1.76
N LYS A 7 15.53 22.59 -1.08
CA LYS A 7 16.97 22.42 -0.87
C LYS A 7 17.30 21.91 0.53
N ARG A 8 18.56 21.53 0.73
CA ARG A 8 19.12 21.03 2.00
C ARG A 8 18.82 21.95 3.19
N GLU A 9 18.92 23.26 3.01
CA GLU A 9 18.66 24.27 4.04
C GLU A 9 17.23 24.22 4.59
N HIS A 10 16.24 23.96 3.72
CA HIS A 10 14.84 23.88 4.12
C HIS A 10 14.55 22.61 4.90
N ILE A 11 15.26 21.53 4.58
CA ILE A 11 15.21 20.29 5.36
C ILE A 11 15.76 20.52 6.77
N ILE A 12 16.87 21.25 6.92
CA ILE A 12 17.45 21.59 8.24
C ILE A 12 16.46 22.41 9.07
N LYS A 13 15.86 23.47 8.49
CA LYS A 13 14.83 24.28 9.18
C LYS A 13 13.63 23.43 9.62
N ALA A 14 13.18 22.50 8.77
CA ALA A 14 12.10 21.58 9.11
C ALA A 14 12.46 20.62 10.26
N ILE A 15 13.72 20.15 10.32
CA ILE A 15 14.19 19.31 11.42
C ILE A 15 14.19 20.11 12.74
N GLU A 16 14.70 21.34 12.74
CA GLU A 16 14.68 22.22 13.92
C GLU A 16 13.27 22.49 14.43
N GLU A 17 12.32 22.77 13.54
CA GLU A 17 10.91 22.94 13.90
C GLU A 17 10.30 21.64 14.44
N THR A 18 10.63 20.49 13.85
CA THR A 18 10.19 19.18 14.36
C THR A 18 10.75 18.90 15.75
N ARG A 19 11.99 19.32 16.04
CA ARG A 19 12.61 19.19 17.35
C ARG A 19 11.89 20.02 18.42
N LYS A 20 11.44 21.23 18.06
CA LYS A 20 10.68 22.13 18.95
C LYS A 20 9.24 21.67 19.19
N ASN A 21 8.53 21.26 18.13
CA ASN A 21 7.10 20.93 18.19
C ASN A 21 6.82 19.46 18.52
N GLY A 22 7.87 18.63 18.58
CA GLY A 22 7.77 17.20 18.83
C GLY A 22 7.62 16.38 17.56
N ILE A 23 8.12 15.14 17.64
CA ILE A 23 8.13 14.21 16.50
C ILE A 23 6.76 13.52 16.40
N PRO A 24 6.01 13.69 15.30
CA PRO A 24 4.74 12.99 15.14
C PRO A 24 4.94 11.47 15.13
N LYS A 25 4.06 10.75 15.84
CA LYS A 25 4.03 9.28 15.86
C LYS A 25 3.58 8.76 14.50
N SER A 26 4.53 8.55 13.60
CA SER A 26 4.33 7.92 12.29
C SER A 26 4.94 6.51 12.26
N ARG A 27 4.43 5.64 11.37
CA ARG A 27 4.99 4.30 11.17
C ARG A 27 6.30 4.38 10.40
N LYS A 28 7.39 4.04 11.08
CA LYS A 28 8.76 4.28 10.63
C LYS A 28 9.37 3.02 10.03
N LYS A 29 9.18 2.80 8.71
CA LYS A 29 10.02 1.85 7.96
C LYS A 29 11.43 2.42 7.72
N PHE A 30 11.51 3.74 7.61
CA PHE A 30 12.74 4.50 7.42
C PHE A 30 12.76 5.69 8.37
N LEU A 31 13.97 6.06 8.80
CA LEU A 31 14.26 7.19 9.66
C LEU A 31 15.36 8.03 9.04
N LEU A 32 15.17 9.34 9.07
CA LEU A 32 16.19 10.33 8.72
C LEU A 32 17.03 10.55 9.98
N GLU A 33 18.32 10.24 9.92
CA GLU A 33 19.25 10.40 11.03
C GLU A 33 19.97 11.74 10.91
N VAL A 34 19.88 12.56 11.96
CA VAL A 34 20.58 13.84 12.06
C VAL A 34 21.08 14.00 13.48
N ASN A 35 22.41 14.09 13.66
CA ASN A 35 23.06 14.26 14.96
C ASN A 35 22.63 13.22 16.02
N GLY A 36 22.45 11.95 15.61
CA GLY A 36 21.99 10.86 16.48
C GLY A 36 20.48 10.87 16.80
N GLU A 37 19.74 11.87 16.33
CA GLU A 37 18.28 11.94 16.46
C GLU A 37 17.59 11.44 15.18
N TYR A 38 16.38 10.89 15.33
CA TYR A 38 15.67 10.19 14.26
C TYR A 38 14.33 10.79 13.90
N TYR A 39 14.21 11.25 12.65
CA TYR A 39 13.06 11.99 12.15
C TYR A 39 12.30 11.19 11.07
N PRO A 40 10.95 11.26 11.01
CA PRO A 40 10.20 10.63 9.93
C PRO A 40 10.49 11.33 8.58
N PRO A 41 11.12 10.65 7.59
CA PRO A 41 11.57 11.29 6.36
C PRO A 41 10.46 12.04 5.61
N LYS A 42 9.28 11.43 5.52
CA LYS A 42 8.14 11.98 4.80
C LYS A 42 7.58 13.24 5.48
N TYR A 43 7.61 13.28 6.81
CA TYR A 43 7.13 14.43 7.57
C TYR A 43 8.07 15.63 7.40
N VAL A 44 9.37 15.39 7.46
CA VAL A 44 10.38 16.45 7.28
C VAL A 44 10.25 17.11 5.91
N ILE A 45 10.04 16.34 4.83
CA ILE A 45 9.81 16.92 3.49
C ILE A 45 8.52 17.73 3.43
N SER A 46 7.45 17.21 4.04
CA SER A 46 6.15 17.89 4.11
C SER A 46 6.27 19.27 4.77
N LEU A 47 7.01 19.33 5.88
CA LEU A 47 7.28 20.56 6.62
C LEU A 47 8.26 21.48 5.89
N ALA A 48 9.28 20.93 5.22
CA ALA A 48 10.25 21.72 4.44
C ALA A 48 9.59 22.55 3.33
N ASN A 49 8.49 22.06 2.75
CA ASN A 49 7.72 22.80 1.75
C ASN A 49 7.19 24.14 2.27
N LYS A 50 6.88 24.24 3.57
CA LYS A 50 6.42 25.48 4.21
C LYS A 50 7.44 26.61 4.07
N TYR A 51 8.73 26.27 4.10
CA TYR A 51 9.82 27.23 3.97
C TYR A 51 10.11 27.69 2.54
N VAL A 52 9.45 27.08 1.54
CA VAL A 52 9.63 27.40 0.12
C VAL A 52 8.36 27.98 -0.47
N ASN A 53 7.22 27.34 -0.22
CA ASN A 53 5.93 27.63 -0.83
C ASN A 53 4.92 28.21 0.18
N GLY A 54 5.32 28.45 1.44
CA GLY A 54 4.45 29.00 2.49
C GLY A 54 3.44 28.01 3.09
N GLU A 55 3.25 26.85 2.45
CA GLU A 55 2.30 25.82 2.89
C GLU A 55 2.97 24.48 3.21
N ILE A 56 2.39 23.72 4.13
CA ILE A 56 2.80 22.34 4.39
C ILE A 56 2.38 21.47 3.20
N LEU A 57 3.32 20.72 2.62
CA LEU A 57 3.00 19.84 1.49
C LEU A 57 2.17 18.66 1.98
N ASP A 58 0.97 18.50 1.44
CA ASP A 58 0.10 17.38 1.75
C ASP A 58 0.84 16.03 1.54
N PRO A 59 1.01 15.21 2.58
CA PRO A 59 1.63 13.89 2.48
C PRO A 59 0.97 12.94 1.47
N THR A 60 -0.26 13.18 1.03
CA THR A 60 -0.92 12.38 -0.03
C THR A 60 -0.39 12.70 -1.42
N LYS A 61 0.14 13.92 -1.64
CA LYS A 61 0.63 14.39 -2.94
C LYS A 61 1.96 13.76 -3.36
N PHE A 62 2.66 13.02 -2.51
CA PHE A 62 3.93 12.37 -2.84
C PHE A 62 4.12 11.05 -2.09
N ASN A 63 4.94 10.15 -2.64
CA ASN A 63 5.15 8.83 -2.07
C ASN A 63 6.26 8.82 -1.02
N GLY A 64 6.06 7.98 0.00
CA GLY A 64 7.10 7.63 0.96
C GLY A 64 8.11 6.62 0.39
N GLY A 65 9.06 6.17 1.21
CA GLY A 65 9.99 5.10 0.82
C GLY A 65 10.95 5.55 -0.27
N LYS A 66 10.93 4.93 -1.45
CA LYS A 66 11.96 5.15 -2.50
C LYS A 66 12.04 6.62 -2.95
N GLU A 67 10.91 7.29 -3.19
CA GLU A 67 10.87 8.69 -3.63
C GLU A 67 11.45 9.62 -2.55
N THR A 68 10.87 9.59 -1.35
CA THR A 68 11.31 10.37 -0.18
C THR A 68 12.78 10.11 0.19
N ASN A 69 13.19 8.84 0.30
CA ASN A 69 14.54 8.47 0.73
C ASN A 69 15.57 8.85 -0.35
N GLY A 70 15.25 8.64 -1.62
CA GLY A 70 16.12 9.03 -2.73
C GLY A 70 16.32 10.54 -2.79
N PHE A 71 15.26 11.31 -2.58
CA PHE A 71 15.33 12.77 -2.51
C PHE A 71 16.25 13.25 -1.37
N LEU A 72 16.07 12.74 -0.16
CA LEU A 72 16.89 13.13 1.00
C LEU A 72 18.35 12.69 0.84
N ARG A 73 18.61 11.50 0.29
CA ARG A 73 19.97 11.04 0.00
C ARG A 73 20.67 11.90 -1.04
N LYS A 74 19.96 12.38 -2.07
CA LYS A 74 20.49 13.34 -3.06
C LYS A 74 20.88 14.67 -2.41
N LEU A 75 20.21 15.07 -1.33
CA LEU A 75 20.55 16.25 -0.54
C LEU A 75 21.64 16.00 0.52
N GLY A 76 22.23 14.80 0.55
CA GLY A 76 23.33 14.45 1.44
C GLY A 76 22.91 13.97 2.83
N PHE A 77 21.64 13.58 3.03
CA PHE A 77 21.18 13.07 4.32
C PHE A 77 21.23 11.55 4.42
N ASN A 78 21.51 11.05 5.63
CA ASN A 78 21.46 9.62 5.92
C ASN A 78 20.03 9.17 6.25
N VAL A 79 19.58 8.10 5.59
CA VAL A 79 18.26 7.51 5.82
C VAL A 79 18.41 6.03 6.15
N VAL A 80 18.19 5.68 7.41
CA VAL A 80 18.31 4.33 7.94
C VAL A 80 16.98 3.58 7.85
N SER A 81 17.03 2.28 7.60
CA SER A 81 15.85 1.40 7.66
C SER A 81 15.72 0.79 9.04
N VAL A 82 14.53 0.83 9.63
CA VAL A 82 14.24 0.14 10.88
C VAL A 82 13.96 -1.32 10.54
N SER A 83 15.03 -2.11 10.36
CA SER A 83 14.93 -3.57 10.47
C SER A 83 14.80 -3.88 11.95
N VAL A 84 13.71 -4.57 12.33
CA VAL A 84 13.43 -4.94 13.72
C VAL A 84 14.56 -5.84 14.23
N LYS A 85 15.56 -5.24 14.86
CA LYS A 85 16.38 -5.89 15.88
C LYS A 85 16.01 -5.18 17.17
N GLU A 86 15.21 -5.88 17.96
CA GLU A 86 14.76 -5.43 19.27
C GLU A 86 15.96 -5.43 20.22
N GLU A 87 16.28 -4.26 20.78
CA GLU A 87 17.00 -4.17 22.06
C GLU A 87 16.22 -3.22 22.98
N LYS A 88 16.19 -3.59 24.27
CA LYS A 88 15.19 -3.30 25.29
C LYS A 88 15.39 -1.98 26.05
N ALA A 89 14.38 -1.69 26.90
CA ALA A 89 14.34 -0.79 28.07
C ALA A 89 13.96 0.67 27.77
N THR A 90 13.06 1.36 28.48
CA THR A 90 12.50 1.15 29.84
C THR A 90 11.17 1.91 29.97
N GLU A 91 10.33 1.46 30.88
CA GLU A 91 8.93 1.87 31.10
C GLU A 91 8.75 3.25 31.74
N SER A 92 7.59 3.88 31.48
CA SER A 92 6.85 4.68 32.48
C SER A 92 5.37 4.82 32.08
N PRO A 93 4.43 4.75 33.06
CA PRO A 93 3.01 4.55 32.81
C PRO A 93 2.23 5.87 32.71
N LYS A 94 1.19 5.95 31.86
CA LYS A 94 -0.10 6.59 32.20
C LYS A 94 -1.19 6.48 31.12
N MET A 95 -2.36 6.11 31.65
CA MET A 95 -3.74 6.46 31.30
C MET A 95 -4.39 5.93 30.02
N LYS A 96 -5.34 5.02 30.26
CA LYS A 96 -6.42 4.61 29.37
C LYS A 96 -7.36 5.79 29.14
N LYS A 97 -7.59 6.18 27.88
CA LYS A 97 -8.92 6.25 27.28
C LYS A 97 -8.82 6.54 25.77
N GLU A 98 -9.86 6.07 25.09
CA GLU A 98 -10.20 6.20 23.67
C GLU A 98 -9.67 5.12 22.71
N ARG A 99 -10.65 4.53 22.03
CA ARG A 99 -10.57 3.29 21.26
C ARG A 99 -9.58 3.45 20.12
N LYS A 100 -8.43 2.78 20.23
CA LYS A 100 -7.44 2.63 19.16
C LYS A 100 -8.08 1.88 18.00
N PHE A 101 -8.48 2.56 16.93
CA PHE A 101 -8.47 1.92 15.62
C PHE A 101 -6.99 1.80 15.21
N PRO A 102 -6.45 0.58 15.07
CA PRO A 102 -5.06 0.39 14.69
C PRO A 102 -4.92 0.80 13.23
N ASN A 103 -4.62 2.08 12.98
CA ASN A 103 -4.31 2.58 11.66
C ASN A 103 -2.91 2.11 11.29
N THR A 104 -2.85 0.83 10.89
CA THR A 104 -1.76 0.14 10.19
C THR A 104 -2.27 -0.82 9.13
N HIS A 105 -3.17 -0.30 8.29
CA HIS A 105 -3.67 -1.08 7.18
C HIS A 105 -2.63 -1.19 6.06
N LYS A 106 -2.23 -2.41 5.68
CA LYS A 106 -1.29 -2.70 4.59
C LYS A 106 -2.00 -2.62 3.22
N GLY A 107 -2.54 -1.46 2.87
CA GLY A 107 -3.24 -1.24 1.59
C GLY A 107 -4.42 -2.20 1.36
N GLU A 108 -4.83 -2.41 0.12
CA GLU A 108 -6.01 -3.23 -0.26
C GLU A 108 -5.93 -4.71 0.15
N ARG A 109 -4.75 -5.21 0.56
CA ARG A 109 -4.49 -6.63 0.83
C ARG A 109 -4.56 -7.03 2.30
N CYS A 110 -5.12 -6.19 3.18
CA CYS A 110 -5.20 -6.54 4.59
C CYS A 110 -6.32 -7.57 4.88
N PRO A 111 -6.01 -8.67 5.60
CA PRO A 111 -7.00 -9.66 5.97
C PRO A 111 -8.14 -9.13 6.85
N ARG A 112 -7.83 -8.22 7.78
CA ARG A 112 -8.83 -7.70 8.75
C ARG A 112 -9.93 -6.88 8.09
N CYS A 113 -9.61 -6.07 7.09
CA CYS A 113 -10.66 -5.35 6.36
C CYS A 113 -11.39 -6.23 5.36
N LYS A 114 -10.73 -7.22 4.72
CA LYS A 114 -11.45 -8.21 3.91
C LYS A 114 -12.52 -8.91 4.75
N GLU A 115 -12.17 -9.29 5.99
CA GLU A 115 -13.12 -9.88 6.93
C GLU A 115 -14.23 -8.92 7.36
N THR A 116 -13.90 -7.64 7.59
CA THR A 116 -14.90 -6.62 7.96
C THR A 116 -15.89 -6.38 6.82
N ILE A 117 -15.41 -6.28 5.57
CA ILE A 117 -16.24 -6.15 4.38
C ILE A 117 -17.08 -7.41 4.16
N LYS A 118 -16.50 -8.61 4.34
CA LYS A 118 -17.24 -9.87 4.25
C LYS A 118 -18.45 -9.85 5.18
N ARG A 119 -18.28 -9.51 6.45
CA ARG A 119 -19.37 -9.42 7.44
C ARG A 119 -20.42 -8.39 7.09
N LEU A 120 -20.00 -7.25 6.54
CA LEU A 120 -20.94 -6.23 6.06
C LEU A 120 -21.81 -6.78 4.93
N LEU A 121 -21.18 -7.39 3.93
CA LEU A 121 -21.86 -8.01 2.80
C LEU A 121 -22.76 -9.16 3.25
N GLU A 122 -22.34 -9.95 4.24
CA GLU A 122 -23.16 -11.05 4.79
C GLU A 122 -24.47 -10.53 5.39
N LYS A 123 -24.44 -9.37 6.05
CA LYS A 123 -25.64 -8.76 6.62
C LYS A 123 -26.61 -8.23 5.55
N ILE A 124 -26.09 -7.76 4.42
CA ILE A 124 -26.91 -7.16 3.36
C ILE A 124 -27.45 -8.22 2.40
N TYR A 125 -26.62 -9.20 2.04
CA TYR A 125 -26.87 -10.13 0.94
C TYR A 125 -26.95 -11.60 1.39
N GLY A 126 -26.72 -11.90 2.67
CA GLY A 126 -26.76 -13.27 3.20
C GLY A 126 -25.41 -13.98 3.09
N LYS A 127 -25.33 -15.08 2.34
CA LYS A 127 -24.11 -15.90 2.31
C LYS A 127 -23.02 -15.25 1.46
N VAL A 128 -21.83 -15.01 2.02
CA VAL A 128 -20.67 -14.49 1.27
C VAL A 128 -19.50 -15.45 1.38
N GLU A 129 -18.94 -15.82 0.24
CA GLU A 129 -17.79 -16.71 0.14
C GLU A 129 -16.60 -15.97 -0.49
N GLY A 130 -15.47 -15.92 0.23
CA GLY A 130 -14.23 -15.37 -0.29
C GLY A 130 -13.44 -16.41 -1.07
N ASN A 131 -12.76 -16.00 -2.15
CA ASN A 131 -12.00 -16.89 -3.04
C ASN A 131 -12.84 -18.09 -3.53
N TYR A 132 -14.12 -17.84 -3.85
CA TYR A 132 -15.05 -18.89 -4.27
C TYR A 132 -14.55 -19.57 -5.55
N LYS A 133 -14.45 -20.90 -5.50
CA LYS A 133 -14.03 -21.70 -6.64
C LYS A 133 -15.25 -22.09 -7.48
N PHE A 134 -15.33 -21.56 -8.70
CA PHE A 134 -16.35 -22.01 -9.64
C PHE A 134 -16.09 -23.46 -10.04
N ASN A 135 -17.05 -24.33 -9.73
CA ASN A 135 -17.02 -25.72 -10.21
C ASN A 135 -17.59 -25.81 -11.64
N VAL A 136 -16.91 -25.14 -12.57
CA VAL A 136 -17.24 -25.16 -13.99
C VAL A 136 -16.01 -25.52 -14.81
N GLY A 137 -16.21 -26.23 -15.91
CA GLY A 137 -15.13 -26.55 -16.84
C GLY A 137 -14.73 -25.34 -17.68
N THR A 138 -13.55 -25.41 -18.30
CA THR A 138 -12.96 -24.32 -19.10
C THR A 138 -13.07 -24.52 -20.60
N ARG A 139 -13.41 -25.74 -21.05
CA ARG A 139 -13.61 -26.07 -22.46
C ARG A 139 -15.07 -25.92 -22.90
N PRO A 140 -15.35 -25.54 -24.17
CA PRO A 140 -16.71 -25.45 -24.69
C PRO A 140 -17.53 -26.72 -24.49
N GLU A 141 -16.90 -27.90 -24.56
CA GLU A 141 -17.58 -29.20 -24.40
C GLU A 141 -18.25 -29.36 -23.02
N ASN A 142 -17.74 -28.68 -21.97
CA ASN A 142 -18.34 -28.72 -20.64
C ASN A 142 -19.68 -27.99 -20.55
N PHE A 143 -20.05 -27.24 -21.60
CA PHE A 143 -21.28 -26.47 -21.70
C PHE A 143 -22.27 -27.05 -22.70
N LYS A 144 -22.07 -28.30 -23.15
CA LYS A 144 -23.04 -29.00 -24.00
C LYS A 144 -24.44 -28.99 -23.35
N GLY A 145 -25.45 -28.64 -24.14
CA GLY A 145 -26.84 -28.50 -23.67
C GLY A 145 -27.18 -27.15 -23.04
N ARG A 146 -26.23 -26.22 -22.92
CA ARG A 146 -26.50 -24.83 -22.51
C ARG A 146 -26.83 -23.95 -23.72
N PRO A 147 -27.68 -22.92 -23.57
CA PRO A 147 -28.10 -22.05 -24.68
C PRO A 147 -26.94 -21.28 -25.33
N TYR A 148 -25.85 -21.06 -24.60
CA TYR A 148 -24.66 -20.33 -25.06
C TYR A 148 -23.56 -21.23 -25.64
N TYR A 149 -23.76 -22.56 -25.71
CA TYR A 149 -22.77 -23.51 -26.21
C TYR A 149 -22.27 -23.17 -27.62
N ASN A 150 -23.20 -22.89 -28.54
CA ASN A 150 -22.88 -22.62 -29.93
C ASN A 150 -21.96 -21.39 -30.07
N LYS A 151 -22.27 -20.31 -29.33
CA LYS A 151 -21.45 -19.09 -29.29
C LYS A 151 -20.06 -19.34 -28.70
N LEU A 152 -19.97 -20.11 -27.61
CA LEU A 152 -18.68 -20.46 -27.00
C LEU A 152 -17.81 -21.29 -27.95
N ARG A 153 -18.41 -22.22 -28.70
CA ARG A 153 -17.71 -23.03 -29.70
C ARG A 153 -17.20 -22.18 -30.87
N GLU A 154 -18.00 -21.26 -31.38
CA GLU A 154 -17.61 -20.34 -32.44
C GLU A 154 -16.40 -19.49 -32.04
N ILE A 155 -16.45 -18.88 -30.84
CA ILE A 155 -15.33 -18.10 -30.29
C ILE A 155 -14.09 -18.98 -30.13
N TYR A 156 -14.25 -20.21 -29.64
CA TYR A 156 -13.13 -21.12 -29.42
C TYR A 156 -12.43 -21.51 -30.74
N GLU A 157 -13.18 -21.82 -31.79
CA GLU A 157 -12.61 -22.14 -33.10
C GLU A 157 -11.95 -20.92 -33.75
N ALA A 158 -12.54 -19.72 -33.60
CA ALA A 158 -11.94 -18.48 -34.08
C ALA A 158 -10.59 -18.18 -33.40
N LEU A 159 -10.49 -18.41 -32.08
CA LEU A 159 -9.22 -18.25 -31.36
C LEU A 159 -8.17 -19.29 -31.76
N LYS A 160 -8.60 -20.51 -32.06
CA LYS A 160 -7.72 -21.60 -32.50
C LYS A 160 -7.16 -21.37 -33.91
N SER A 161 -7.95 -20.77 -34.80
CA SER A 161 -7.52 -20.40 -36.15
C SER A 161 -6.62 -19.16 -36.16
N TYR A 162 -6.79 -18.26 -35.17
CA TYR A 162 -5.93 -17.10 -35.01
C TYR A 162 -4.52 -17.54 -34.61
N ARG A 163 -3.55 -17.42 -35.53
CA ARG A 163 -2.11 -17.68 -35.33
C ARG A 163 -1.77 -19.09 -34.81
N GLY A 164 -2.65 -20.07 -34.99
CA GLY A 164 -2.40 -21.47 -34.62
C GLY A 164 -2.32 -21.73 -33.11
N PHE A 165 -2.93 -20.88 -32.28
CA PHE A 165 -3.01 -21.08 -30.83
C PHE A 165 -3.92 -22.27 -30.48
N LYS A 166 -3.40 -23.49 -30.55
CA LYS A 166 -4.15 -24.72 -30.23
C LYS A 166 -4.17 -25.04 -28.72
N GLU A 167 -3.26 -24.47 -27.93
CA GLU A 167 -3.05 -24.80 -26.51
C GLU A 167 -3.20 -23.61 -25.54
N PHE A 168 -4.22 -22.77 -25.74
CA PHE A 168 -4.46 -21.62 -24.86
C PHE A 168 -5.29 -21.95 -23.61
N VAL A 169 -6.07 -23.04 -23.62
CA VAL A 169 -6.84 -23.50 -22.46
C VAL A 169 -6.03 -24.54 -21.68
N LYS A 170 -5.26 -24.05 -20.70
CA LYS A 170 -4.35 -24.88 -19.88
C LYS A 170 -4.97 -25.34 -18.55
N ALA A 171 -5.80 -24.49 -17.94
CA ALA A 171 -6.42 -24.80 -16.65
C ALA A 171 -7.71 -25.62 -16.83
N LYS A 172 -7.96 -26.57 -15.93
CA LYS A 172 -9.19 -27.39 -15.92
C LYS A 172 -10.40 -26.65 -15.33
N THR A 173 -10.17 -25.71 -14.42
CA THR A 173 -11.18 -24.86 -13.79
C THR A 173 -10.74 -23.40 -13.82
N PRO A 174 -11.68 -22.43 -13.77
CA PRO A 174 -11.34 -21.03 -13.59
C PRO A 174 -10.50 -20.78 -12.34
N PRO A 175 -9.62 -19.77 -12.34
CA PRO A 175 -8.91 -19.34 -11.14
C PRO A 175 -9.88 -18.73 -10.11
N ASN A 176 -9.45 -18.77 -8.84
CA ASN A 176 -10.16 -18.14 -7.72
C ASN A 176 -9.76 -16.67 -7.53
#